data_AF-A0A151ACX8-F1
#
_entry.id   AF-A0A151ACX8-F1
#
_cell.length_a   1.000
_cell.length_b   1.000
_cell.length_c   1.000
_cell.angle_alpha   90.00
_cell.angle_beta   90.00
_cell.angle_gamma   90.00
#
_symmetry.space_group_name_H-M   'P 1'
#
loop_
_entity.id
_entity.type
_entity.pdbx_description
1 polymer ?
#
loop_
_entity_poly.entity_id
_entity_poly.type
_entity_poly.pdbx_seq_one_letter_code
_entity_poly.pdbx_strand_id
1 'polypeptide(L)'
;MVTGLEIAILIAVIVLLLGSYRVIHTVRPFIVNAVVGLVALILASVFGFGVEITPIVLLIVAIGGVPGALLVILLAYLNIAFTPLLALV
;
A
#
# COMPACT_ATOMS: atom_id res chain seq x y z
N MET A 1 38.06 -20.34 22.88
CA MET A 1 37.12 -21.45 23.15
C MET A 1 35.76 -20.95 22.72
N VAL A 2 35.05 -21.65 21.82
CA VAL A 2 33.71 -21.21 21.40
C VAL A 2 32.72 -21.55 22.51
N THR A 3 31.99 -20.54 22.98
CA THR A 3 31.00 -20.66 24.05
C THR A 3 29.60 -20.86 23.45
N GLY A 4 28.72 -21.55 24.19
CA GLY A 4 27.33 -21.76 23.74
C GLY A 4 26.56 -20.45 23.51
N LEU A 5 26.93 -19.38 24.22
CA LEU A 5 26.35 -18.04 24.05
C LEU A 5 26.70 -17.41 22.69
N GLU A 6 27.95 -17.52 22.26
CA GLU A 6 28.38 -17.02 20.93
C GLU A 6 27.61 -17.71 19.80
N ILE A 7 27.38 -19.02 19.94
CA ILE A 7 26.58 -19.80 18.98
C ILE A 7 25.11 -19.33 18.99
N ALA A 8 24.52 -19.13 20.17
CA ALA A 8 23.14 -18.68 20.27
C ALA A 8 22.92 -17.28 19.67
N ILE A 9 23.83 -16.34 19.94
CA ILE A 9 23.79 -14.98 19.37
C ILE A 9 23.97 -15.05 17.85
N LEU A 10 24.90 -15.87 17.36
CA LEU A 10 25.11 -16.05 15.93
C LEU A 10 23.84 -16.56 15.22
N ILE A 11 23.17 -17.57 15.79
CA ILE A 11 21.91 -18.08 15.25
C ILE A 11 20.82 -17.00 15.28
N ALA A 12 20.69 -16.25 16.37
CA ALA A 12 19.71 -15.17 16.48
C ALA A 12 19.93 -14.09 15.39
N VAL A 13 21.18 -13.68 15.16
CA VAL A 13 21.53 -12.72 14.10
C VAL A 13 21.17 -13.27 12.72
N ILE A 14 21.47 -14.54 12.44
CA ILE A 14 21.13 -15.18 11.16
C ILE A 14 19.61 -15.20 10.96
N VAL A 15 18.83 -15.58 11.98
CA VAL A 15 17.37 -15.60 11.92
C VAL A 15 16.83 -14.19 11.67
N LEU A 16 17.37 -13.18 12.35
CA LEU A 16 16.95 -11.80 12.21
C LEU A 16 17.23 -11.28 10.78
N LEU A 17 18.44 -11.53 10.24
CA LEU A 17 18.79 -11.16 8.87
C LEU A 17 17.90 -11.84 7.82
N LEU A 18 17.67 -13.15 7.95
CA LEU A 18 16.81 -13.90 7.02
C LEU A 18 15.35 -13.47 7.13
N GLY A 19 14.88 -13.21 8.35
CA GLY A 19 13.55 -12.68 8.62
C GLY A 19 13.34 -11.32 7.95
N SER A 20 14.23 -10.37 8.23
CA SER A 20 14.20 -9.04 7.63
C SER A 20 14.30 -9.08 6.11
N TYR A 21 15.17 -9.92 5.56
CA TYR A 21 15.31 -10.07 4.10
C TYR A 21 14.00 -10.48 3.43
N ARG A 22 13.29 -11.47 3.99
CA ARG A 22 12.00 -11.91 3.47
C ARG A 22 10.95 -10.81 3.54
N VAL A 23 10.85 -10.12 4.68
CA VAL A 23 9.86 -9.05 4.87
C VAL A 23 10.08 -7.93 3.85
N ILE A 24 11.33 -7.48 3.69
CA ILE A 24 11.66 -6.40 2.74
C ILE A 24 11.30 -6.81 1.31
N HIS A 25 11.56 -8.06 0.91
CA HIS A 25 11.19 -8.54 -0.43
C HIS A 25 9.69 -8.62 -0.65
N THR A 26 8.91 -9.00 0.36
CA THR A 26 7.44 -9.09 0.27
C THR A 26 6.76 -7.72 0.17
N VAL A 27 7.34 -6.67 0.75
CA VAL A 27 6.74 -5.33 0.76
C VAL A 27 6.99 -4.56 -0.54
N ARG A 28 8.01 -4.91 -1.33
CA ARG A 28 8.31 -4.26 -2.63
C ARG A 28 7.10 -4.09 -3.56
N PRO A 29 6.27 -5.13 -3.82
CA PRO A 29 5.10 -4.97 -4.69
C PRO A 29 4.04 -4.00 -4.16
N PHE A 30 3.92 -3.80 -2.84
CA PHE A 30 2.97 -2.82 -2.28
C PHE A 30 3.29 -1.40 -2.71
N ILE A 31 4.59 -1.05 -2.80
CA ILE A 31 5.02 0.27 -3.24
C ILE A 31 4.65 0.48 -4.72
N VAL A 32 4.91 -0.52 -5.56
CA VAL A 32 4.56 -0.45 -6.99
C VAL A 32 3.05 -0.33 -7.17
N ASN A 33 2.26 -1.12 -6.43
CA ASN A 33 0.81 -1.06 -6.45
C ASN A 33 0.28 0.32 -6.01
N ALA A 34 0.82 0.87 -4.93
CA ALA A 34 0.47 2.19 -4.44
C ALA A 34 0.80 3.28 -5.47
N VAL A 35 1.98 3.23 -6.10
CA VAL A 35 2.40 4.20 -7.11
C VAL A 35 1.52 4.10 -8.37
N VAL A 36 1.35 2.90 -8.93
CA VAL A 36 0.55 2.68 -10.15
C VAL A 36 -0.90 3.06 -9.90
N GLY A 37 -1.47 2.68 -8.76
CA GLY A 37 -2.84 3.04 -8.44
C GLY A 37 -3.01 4.52 -8.07
N LEU A 38 -2.04 5.17 -7.43
CA LEU A 38 -2.05 6.62 -7.25
C LEU A 38 -2.04 7.34 -8.60
N VAL A 39 -1.21 6.89 -9.55
CA VAL A 39 -1.21 7.44 -10.92
C VAL A 39 -2.59 7.27 -11.56
N ALA A 40 -3.24 6.11 -11.40
CA ALA A 40 -4.59 5.88 -11.90
C ALA A 40 -5.64 6.81 -11.25
N LEU A 41 -5.57 7.02 -9.93
CA LEU A 41 -6.47 7.93 -9.20
C LEU A 41 -6.29 9.40 -9.62
N ILE A 42 -5.05 9.84 -9.83
CA ILE A 42 -4.75 11.18 -10.33
C ILE A 42 -5.28 11.35 -11.76
N LEU A 43 -5.13 10.34 -12.61
CA LEU A 43 -5.71 10.40 -13.95
C LEU A 43 -7.24 10.51 -13.86
N ALA A 44 -7.88 9.71 -13.01
CA ALA A 44 -9.32 9.76 -12.82
C ALA A 44 -9.81 11.13 -12.31
N SER A 45 -9.07 11.77 -11.39
CA SER A 45 -9.42 13.11 -10.90
C SER A 45 -9.31 14.19 -11.99
N VAL A 46 -8.36 14.07 -12.91
CA VAL A 46 -8.26 14.94 -14.10
C VAL A 46 -9.44 14.73 -15.06
N PHE A 47 -9.95 13.51 -15.19
CA PHE A 47 -11.16 13.21 -15.99
C PHE A 47 -12.47 13.64 -15.31
N GLY A 48 -12.41 14.25 -14.12
CA GLY A 48 -13.59 14.75 -13.41
C GLY A 48 -14.24 13.74 -12.46
N PHE A 49 -13.63 12.57 -12.24
CA PHE A 49 -14.02 11.70 -11.14
C PHE A 49 -13.44 12.30 -9.85
N GLY A 50 -14.24 13.06 -9.11
CA GLY A 50 -13.84 13.68 -7.85
C GLY A 50 -13.51 12.63 -6.78
N VAL A 51 -12.31 12.05 -6.84
CA VAL A 51 -11.81 11.10 -5.85
C VAL A 51 -10.96 11.84 -4.83
N GLU A 52 -11.35 11.77 -3.56
CA GLU A 52 -10.56 12.30 -2.45
C GLU A 52 -9.37 11.37 -2.15
N ILE A 53 -8.15 11.87 -2.33
CA ILE A 53 -6.94 11.11 -2.03
C ILE A 53 -6.65 11.21 -0.53
N THR A 54 -7.05 10.17 0.21
CA THR A 54 -6.78 10.03 1.65
C THR A 54 -5.76 8.93 1.91
N PRO A 55 -5.12 8.90 3.10
CA PRO A 55 -4.24 7.80 3.49
C PRO A 55 -4.93 6.42 3.45
N ILE A 56 -6.23 6.38 3.74
CA ILE A 56 -7.04 5.15 3.69
C ILE A 56 -7.17 4.65 2.24
N VAL A 57 -7.46 5.53 1.29
CA VAL A 57 -7.52 5.20 -0.13
C VAL A 57 -6.17 4.65 -0.63
N LEU A 58 -5.07 5.28 -0.25
CA LEU A 58 -3.73 4.81 -0.58
C LEU A 58 -3.44 3.42 -0.01
N LEU A 59 -3.90 3.10 1.19
CA LEU A 59 -3.77 1.75 1.77
C LEU A 59 -4.59 0.71 0.99
N ILE A 60 -5.84 1.03 0.63
CA ILE A 60 -6.70 0.16 -0.19
C ILE A 60 -6.01 -0.14 -1.53
N VAL A 61 -5.45 0.89 -2.16
CA VAL A 61 -4.74 0.77 -3.43
C VAL A 61 -3.39 0.07 -3.28
N ALA A 62 -2.66 0.24 -2.18
CA ALA A 62 -1.41 -0.48 -1.94
C ALA A 62 -1.64 -1.99 -1.81
N ILE A 63 -2.72 -2.40 -1.14
CA ILE A 63 -3.10 -3.80 -0.95
C ILE A 63 -3.72 -4.37 -2.24
N GLY A 64 -4.65 -3.64 -2.85
CA GLY A 64 -5.43 -4.11 -4.01
C GLY A 64 -4.81 -3.79 -5.37
N GLY A 65 -3.80 -2.94 -5.46
CA GLY A 65 -3.19 -2.47 -6.70
C GLY A 65 -4.16 -1.74 -7.62
N VAL A 66 -4.01 -1.98 -8.92
CA VAL A 66 -4.90 -1.46 -9.97
C VAL A 66 -6.37 -1.85 -9.75
N PRO A 67 -6.72 -3.12 -9.39
CA PRO A 67 -8.08 -3.46 -8.99
C PRO A 67 -8.62 -2.60 -7.84
N GLY A 68 -7.79 -2.31 -6.84
CA GLY A 68 -8.15 -1.43 -5.73
C GLY A 68 -8.45 0.00 -6.19
N ALA A 69 -7.63 0.56 -7.08
CA ALA A 69 -7.86 1.89 -7.64
C ALA A 69 -9.17 1.95 -8.46
N LEU A 70 -9.46 0.92 -9.26
CA LEU A 70 -10.71 0.82 -10.01
C LEU A 70 -11.93 0.78 -9.09
N LEU A 71 -11.88 0.04 -7.98
CA LEU A 71 -12.96 0.00 -7.00
C LEU A 71 -13.20 1.36 -6.35
N VAL A 72 -12.12 2.08 -5.98
CA VAL A 72 -12.23 3.42 -5.41
C VAL A 72 -12.87 4.40 -6.40
N ILE A 73 -12.44 4.37 -7.67
CA ILE A 73 -13.01 5.22 -8.73
C ILE A 73 -14.50 4.90 -8.93
N LEU A 74 -14.86 3.62 -8.94
CA LEU A 74 -16.25 3.18 -9.08
C LEU A 74 -17.12 3.68 -7.91
N LEU A 75 -16.64 3.55 -6.67
CA LEU A 75 -17.37 3.99 -5.48
C LEU A 75 -17.51 5.51 -5.42
N ALA A 76 -16.48 6.26 -5.84
CA ALA A 76 -16.54 7.71 -5.95
C ALA A 76 -17.52 8.15 -7.05
N TYR A 77 -17.54 7.47 -8.20
CA TYR A 77 -18.49 7.74 -9.27
C TYR A 77 -19.94 7.51 -8.84
N LEU A 78 -20.19 6.47 -8.04
CA LEU A 78 -21.51 6.17 -7.48
C LEU A 78 -21.89 7.09 -6.29
N ASN A 79 -21.02 8.02 -5.89
CA ASN A 79 -21.18 8.88 -4.70
C ASN A 79 -21.40 8.11 -3.38
N ILE A 80 -20.88 6.88 -3.30
CA ILE A 80 -21.04 6.01 -2.12
C ILE A 80 -19.90 6.27 -1.11
N ALA A 81 -18.69 6.54 -1.60
CA ALA A 81 -17.51 6.76 -0.76
C ALA A 81 -16.43 7.56 -1.51
N PHE A 82 -15.49 8.15 -0.77
CA PHE A 82 -14.31 8.87 -1.30
C PHE A 82 -14.62 10.09 -2.16
N THR A 83 -15.78 10.71 -1.95
CA THR A 83 -16.16 11.98 -2.58
C THR A 83 -15.76 13.16 -1.68
N PRO A 84 -15.38 14.32 -2.26
CA PRO A 84 -15.07 15.50 -1.48
C PRO A 84 -16.28 15.93 -0.65
N LEU A 85 -16.07 16.22 0.64
CA LEU A 85 -17.11 16.71 1.57
C LEU A 85 -17.88 17.94 1.05
N LEU A 86 -17.23 18.72 0.16
CA LEU A 86 -17.79 19.91 -0.49
C LEU A 86 -18.78 19.62 -1.63
N ALA A 87 -18.98 18.37 -2.05
CA ALA A 87 -19.93 18.02 -3.11
C ALA A 87 -21.41 18.00 -2.66
N LEU A 88 -21.68 18.21 -1.35
CA LEU A 88 -23.02 18.15 -0.74
C LEU A 88 -23.59 19.54 -0.35
N VAL A 89 -22.99 20.64 -0.82
CA VAL A 89 -23.48 22.02 -0.63
C VAL A 89 -23.64 22.69 -1.99
#